data_AF-A0A933X0X1-F1
#
_entry.id   AF-A0A933X0X1-F1
#
_cell.length_a   1.000
_cell.length_b   1.000
_cell.length_c   1.000
_cell.angle_alpha   90.00
_cell.angle_beta   90.00
_cell.angle_gamma   90.00
#
_symmetry.space_group_name_H-M   'P 1'
#
loop_
_entity.id
_entity.type
_entity.pdbx_description
1 polymer ?
#
loop_
_entity_poly.entity_id
_entity_poly.type
_entity_poly.pdbx_seq_one_letter_code
_entity_poly.pdbx_strand_id
1 'polypeptide(L)'
;MIKEHPDHHDAELVLRLYDLRREAVMRQSRDAMLQFLPRTWEELSAVMQLGHPQNAAWRQVSSYWEMAYGFARHGVVNPDFLVEGSAEGLVLYAKVLPHLERMRKELSPTAFQNCEWLVKNSAVARQRLELIQGRIKKMAEAR
;
A
#
# COMPACT_ATOMS: atom_id res chain seq x y z
N MET A 1 1.15 15.65 14.68
CA MET A 1 2.57 16.02 14.56
C MET A 1 3.29 14.82 13.97
N ILE A 2 4.18 15.01 12.99
CA ILE A 2 4.96 13.89 12.41
C ILE A 2 6.02 13.49 13.45
N LYS A 3 6.21 12.19 13.67
CA LYS A 3 7.28 11.71 14.56
C LYS A 3 8.63 11.85 13.86
N GLU A 4 9.51 12.71 14.39
CA GLU A 4 10.78 13.07 13.73
C GLU A 4 11.85 11.99 13.83
N HIS A 5 11.91 11.28 14.96
CA HIS A 5 12.94 10.26 15.20
C HIS A 5 12.29 8.91 15.56
N PRO A 6 12.75 7.80 14.97
CA PRO A 6 12.34 6.47 15.40
C PRO A 6 12.96 6.13 16.76
N ASP A 7 12.27 5.32 17.54
CA ASP A 7 12.76 4.75 18.79
C ASP A 7 12.50 3.23 18.86
N HIS A 8 12.75 2.62 20.02
CA HIS A 8 12.56 1.18 20.21
C HIS A 8 11.11 0.73 20.01
N HIS A 9 10.12 1.58 20.30
CA HIS A 9 8.72 1.25 20.09
C HIS A 9 8.37 1.16 18.60
N ASP A 10 8.95 2.05 17.77
CA ASP A 10 8.82 1.94 16.31
C ASP A 10 9.36 0.60 15.81
N ALA A 11 10.52 0.16 16.32
CA ALA A 11 11.12 -1.11 15.95
C ALA A 11 10.22 -2.29 16.32
N GLU A 12 9.64 -2.29 17.53
CA GLU A 12 8.68 -3.30 17.96
C GLU A 12 7.42 -3.32 17.08
N LEU A 13 6.87 -2.15 16.73
CA LEU A 13 5.71 -2.05 15.86
C LEU A 13 6.00 -2.61 14.46
N VAL A 14 7.15 -2.25 13.86
CA VAL A 14 7.56 -2.75 12.55
C VAL A 14 7.76 -4.28 12.58
N LEU A 15 8.40 -4.81 13.63
CA LEU A 15 8.55 -6.26 13.82
C LEU A 15 7.18 -6.95 13.96
N ARG A 16 6.23 -6.34 14.66
CA ARG A 16 4.87 -6.86 14.78
C ARG A 16 4.11 -6.84 13.45
N LEU A 17 4.23 -5.76 12.68
CA LEU A 17 3.67 -5.68 11.33
C LEU A 17 4.32 -6.71 10.39
N TYR A 18 5.61 -6.99 10.53
CA TYR A 18 6.26 -8.04 9.77
C TYR A 18 5.71 -9.42 10.15
N ASP A 19 5.58 -9.72 11.44
CA ASP A 19 5.07 -10.98 11.94
C ASP A 19 3.66 -11.29 11.41
N LEU A 20 2.75 -10.31 11.50
CA LEU A 20 1.38 -10.45 10.98
C LEU A 20 1.31 -10.68 9.47
N ARG A 21 2.27 -10.13 8.69
CA ARG A 21 2.35 -10.36 7.24
C ARG A 21 2.82 -11.76 6.86
N ARG A 22 3.30 -12.54 7.82
CA ARG A 22 3.72 -13.94 7.61
C ARG A 22 2.59 -14.94 7.79
N GLU A 23 1.48 -14.54 8.41
CA GLU A 23 0.26 -15.35 8.50
C GLU A 23 -0.11 -15.87 7.09
N ALA A 24 -0.57 -17.11 6.99
CA ALA A 24 -0.69 -17.83 5.72
C ALA A 24 -1.67 -17.16 4.75
N VAL A 25 -2.84 -16.73 5.23
CA VAL A 25 -3.84 -16.04 4.41
C VAL A 25 -3.32 -14.66 3.98
N MET A 26 -2.67 -13.94 4.89
CA MET A 26 -2.06 -12.66 4.56
C MET A 26 -0.94 -12.82 3.51
N ARG A 27 -0.07 -13.82 3.66
CA ARG A 27 1.01 -14.11 2.70
C ARG A 27 0.45 -14.43 1.31
N GLN A 28 -0.54 -15.30 1.21
CA GLN A 28 -1.19 -15.63 -0.05
C GLN A 28 -1.85 -14.40 -0.69
N SER A 29 -2.51 -13.56 0.13
CA SER A 29 -3.15 -12.33 -0.33
C SER A 29 -2.14 -11.34 -0.89
N ARG A 30 -0.99 -11.19 -0.21
CA ARG A 30 0.12 -10.35 -0.66
C ARG A 30 0.70 -10.85 -1.97
N ASP A 31 0.94 -12.15 -2.11
CA ASP A 31 1.44 -12.74 -3.36
C ASP A 31 0.47 -12.49 -4.52
N ALA A 32 -0.83 -12.67 -4.31
CA ALA A 32 -1.85 -12.35 -5.31
C ALA A 32 -1.83 -10.87 -5.71
N MET A 33 -1.74 -9.95 -4.74
CA MET A 33 -1.69 -8.51 -5.00
C MET A 33 -0.37 -8.03 -5.60
N LEU A 34 0.74 -8.77 -5.42
CA LEU A 34 1.99 -8.52 -6.11
C LEU A 34 1.87 -8.85 -7.61
N GLN A 35 1.23 -9.97 -7.96
CA GLN A 35 1.00 -10.39 -9.35
C GLN A 35 -0.10 -9.59 -10.06
N PHE A 36 -1.08 -9.09 -9.31
CA PHE A 36 -2.16 -8.26 -9.86
C PHE A 36 -1.61 -6.98 -10.48
N LEU A 37 -1.77 -6.78 -11.79
CA LEU A 37 -1.23 -5.62 -12.52
C LEU A 37 -2.29 -5.06 -13.49
N PRO A 38 -3.22 -4.21 -12.98
CA PRO A 38 -4.29 -3.67 -13.80
C PRO A 38 -3.75 -2.63 -14.80
N ARG A 39 -4.28 -2.66 -16.03
CA ARG A 39 -3.98 -1.69 -17.11
C ARG A 39 -5.09 -0.67 -17.29
N THR A 40 -6.31 -1.02 -16.89
CA THR A 40 -7.50 -0.20 -17.06
C THR A 40 -8.24 -0.04 -15.74
N TRP A 41 -9.13 0.95 -15.70
CA TRP A 41 -10.03 1.12 -14.58
C TRP A 41 -10.94 -0.10 -14.39
N GLU A 42 -11.38 -0.71 -15.48
CA GLU A 42 -12.29 -1.85 -15.45
C GLU A 42 -11.61 -3.07 -14.81
N GLU A 43 -10.33 -3.31 -15.10
CA GLU A 43 -9.54 -4.34 -14.41
C GLU A 43 -9.34 -4.02 -12.93
N LEU A 44 -9.07 -2.75 -12.59
CA LEU A 44 -8.88 -2.33 -11.21
C LEU A 44 -10.19 -2.40 -10.40
N SER A 45 -11.29 -1.95 -10.96
CA SER A 45 -12.60 -1.95 -10.28
C SER A 45 -13.19 -3.36 -10.18
N ALA A 46 -12.90 -4.25 -11.14
CA ALA A 46 -13.34 -5.65 -11.09
C ALA A 46 -12.84 -6.38 -9.85
N VAL A 47 -11.57 -6.19 -9.44
CA VAL A 47 -11.05 -6.86 -8.23
C VAL A 47 -11.77 -6.42 -6.94
N MET A 48 -12.38 -5.24 -6.94
CA MET A 48 -13.10 -4.69 -5.79
C MET A 48 -14.53 -5.23 -5.66
N GLN A 49 -15.04 -5.92 -6.68
CA GLN A 49 -16.38 -6.53 -6.63
C GLN A 49 -16.42 -7.74 -5.71
N LEU A 50 -17.48 -7.87 -4.90
CA LEU A 50 -17.60 -8.94 -3.90
C LEU A 50 -17.49 -10.36 -4.47
N GLY A 51 -17.92 -10.58 -5.72
CA GLY A 51 -17.83 -11.88 -6.39
C GLY A 51 -16.47 -12.18 -7.04
N HIS A 52 -15.53 -11.22 -7.06
CA HIS A 52 -14.25 -11.43 -7.72
C HIS A 52 -13.33 -12.35 -6.87
N PRO A 53 -12.65 -13.35 -7.46
CA PRO A 53 -11.83 -14.30 -6.70
C PRO A 53 -10.71 -13.65 -5.86
N GLN A 54 -10.18 -12.53 -6.32
CA GLN A 54 -9.13 -11.79 -5.62
C GLN A 54 -9.66 -10.67 -4.70
N ASN A 55 -10.98 -10.53 -4.53
CA ASN A 55 -11.56 -9.48 -3.70
C ASN A 55 -11.12 -9.56 -2.24
N ALA A 56 -11.11 -10.77 -1.68
CA ALA A 56 -10.64 -10.99 -0.31
C ALA A 56 -9.19 -10.55 -0.15
N ALA A 57 -8.32 -10.91 -1.09
CA ALA A 57 -6.91 -10.51 -1.09
C ALA A 57 -6.74 -8.98 -1.22
N TRP A 58 -7.51 -8.35 -2.10
CA TRP A 58 -7.53 -6.90 -2.24
C TRP A 58 -7.92 -6.21 -0.94
N ARG A 59 -9.05 -6.60 -0.33
CA ARG A 59 -9.52 -6.02 0.94
C ARG A 59 -8.51 -6.25 2.06
N GLN A 60 -7.94 -7.45 2.14
CA GLN A 60 -6.97 -7.80 3.17
C GLN A 60 -5.71 -6.92 3.07
N VAL A 61 -5.09 -6.83 1.89
CA VAL A 61 -3.82 -6.12 1.72
C VAL A 61 -4.01 -4.60 1.77
N SER A 62 -5.04 -4.05 1.11
CA SER A 62 -5.28 -2.61 1.10
C SER A 62 -5.60 -2.07 2.49
N SER A 63 -6.51 -2.71 3.23
CA SER A 63 -6.89 -2.26 4.57
C SER A 63 -5.74 -2.40 5.59
N TYR A 64 -4.96 -3.47 5.49
CA TYR A 64 -3.79 -3.68 6.35
C TYR A 64 -2.76 -2.55 6.22
N TRP A 65 -2.43 -2.17 4.99
CA TRP A 65 -1.45 -1.11 4.75
C TRP A 65 -2.00 0.29 5.02
N GLU A 66 -3.27 0.55 4.71
CA GLU A 66 -3.89 1.82 5.08
C GLU A 66 -3.94 2.01 6.60
N MET A 67 -4.16 0.95 7.37
CA MET A 67 -4.05 0.98 8.83
C MET A 67 -2.60 1.31 9.26
N ALA A 68 -1.61 0.57 8.76
CA ALA A 68 -0.21 0.77 9.14
C ALA A 68 0.29 2.20 8.79
N TYR A 69 -0.06 2.73 7.63
CA TYR A 69 0.28 4.10 7.24
C TYR A 69 -0.53 5.14 8.03
N GLY A 70 -1.71 4.79 8.53
CA GLY A 70 -2.46 5.59 9.48
C GLY A 70 -1.67 5.85 10.76
N PHE A 71 -0.95 4.85 11.27
CA PHE A 71 -0.07 5.03 12.44
C PHE A 71 0.97 6.13 12.21
N ALA A 72 1.59 6.15 11.03
CA ALA A 72 2.55 7.21 10.68
C ALA A 72 1.89 8.58 10.59
N ARG A 73 0.72 8.66 9.94
CA ARG A 73 -0.08 9.89 9.85
C ARG A 73 -0.45 10.47 11.21
N HIS A 74 -0.68 9.61 12.20
CA HIS A 74 -1.03 9.99 13.55
C HIS A 74 0.19 10.16 14.49
N GLY A 75 1.42 10.06 13.96
CA GLY A 75 2.64 10.26 14.74
C GLY A 75 2.99 9.10 15.69
N VAL A 76 2.35 7.94 15.50
CA VAL A 76 2.61 6.73 16.30
C VAL A 76 3.92 6.07 15.89
N VAL A 77 4.25 6.11 14.59
CA VAL A 77 5.50 5.58 14.03
C VAL A 77 6.14 6.58 13.10
N ASN A 78 7.47 6.64 13.08
CA ASN A 78 8.21 7.46 12.14
C ASN A 78 7.95 6.97 10.70
N PRO A 79 7.56 7.87 9.78
CA PRO A 79 7.12 7.49 8.44
C PRO A 79 8.24 6.92 7.57
N ASP A 80 9.46 7.46 7.69
CA ASP A 80 10.63 6.99 6.93
C ASP A 80 11.03 5.59 7.42
N PHE A 81 11.13 5.39 8.73
CA PHE A 81 11.48 4.12 9.35
C PHE A 81 10.45 3.02 9.03
N LEU A 82 9.15 3.34 9.06
CA LEU A 82 8.10 2.39 8.68
C LEU A 82 8.29 1.88 7.25
N VAL A 83 8.44 2.78 6.29
CA VAL A 83 8.43 2.43 4.86
C VAL A 83 9.70 1.72 4.40
N GLU A 84 10.79 1.84 5.15
CA GLU A 84 12.05 1.15 4.85
C GLU A 84 11.89 -0.38 4.79
N GLY A 85 11.14 -0.95 5.73
CA GLY A 85 10.82 -2.38 5.81
C GLY A 85 9.47 -2.78 5.23
N SER A 86 8.63 -1.81 4.83
CA SER A 86 7.19 -2.03 4.62
C SER A 86 6.63 -1.44 3.31
N ALA A 87 7.43 -1.42 2.23
CA ALA A 87 7.06 -0.77 0.97
C ALA A 87 5.97 -1.46 0.12
N GLU A 88 5.41 -2.60 0.54
CA GLU A 88 4.40 -3.31 -0.26
C GLU A 88 3.09 -2.54 -0.40
N GLY A 89 2.69 -1.77 0.62
CA GLY A 89 1.54 -0.87 0.48
C GLY A 89 1.78 0.18 -0.63
N LEU A 90 3.03 0.61 -0.83
CA LEU A 90 3.38 1.50 -1.95
C LEU A 90 3.27 0.79 -3.31
N VAL A 91 3.53 -0.52 -3.38
CA VAL A 91 3.33 -1.31 -4.60
C VAL A 91 1.86 -1.33 -5.00
N LEU A 92 0.96 -1.57 -4.04
CA LEU A 92 -0.47 -1.52 -4.31
C LEU A 92 -0.93 -0.11 -4.67
N TYR A 93 -0.47 0.90 -3.94
CA TYR A 93 -0.77 2.30 -4.22
C TYR A 93 -0.31 2.73 -5.62
N ALA A 94 0.89 2.32 -6.06
CA ALA A 94 1.39 2.63 -7.40
C ALA A 94 0.52 2.07 -8.53
N LYS A 95 -0.12 0.91 -8.31
CA LYS A 95 -1.07 0.30 -9.26
C LYS A 95 -2.41 1.04 -9.29
N VAL A 96 -2.79 1.65 -8.17
CA VAL A 96 -4.03 2.42 -8.03
C VAL A 96 -3.87 3.86 -8.52
N LEU A 97 -2.67 4.43 -8.38
CA LEU A 97 -2.40 5.85 -8.59
C LEU A 97 -2.93 6.39 -9.94
N PRO A 98 -2.79 5.69 -11.09
CA PRO A 98 -3.33 6.16 -12.37
C PRO A 98 -4.85 6.32 -12.39
N HIS A 99 -5.55 5.69 -11.45
CA HIS A 99 -7.00 5.65 -11.35
C HIS A 99 -7.53 6.21 -10.02
N LEU A 100 -6.67 6.74 -9.15
CA LEU A 100 -7.02 7.12 -7.79
C LEU A 100 -8.12 8.19 -7.73
N GLU A 101 -8.07 9.17 -8.63
CA GLU A 101 -9.11 10.22 -8.72
C GLU A 101 -10.48 9.61 -9.04
N ARG A 102 -10.55 8.76 -10.06
CA ARG A 102 -11.78 8.04 -10.44
C ARG A 102 -12.27 7.14 -9.30
N MET A 103 -11.36 6.42 -8.65
CA MET A 103 -11.66 5.59 -7.47
C MET A 103 -12.29 6.39 -6.34
N ARG A 104 -11.77 7.59 -6.06
CA ARG A 104 -12.31 8.46 -5.03
C ARG A 104 -13.70 9.00 -5.36
N LYS A 105 -13.94 9.29 -6.64
CA LYS A 105 -15.23 9.76 -7.15
C LYS A 105 -16.30 8.66 -7.13
N GLU A 106 -15.95 7.45 -7.55
CA GLU A 106 -16.92 6.36 -7.75
C GLU A 106 -17.13 5.48 -6.52
N LEU A 107 -16.12 5.32 -5.65
CA LEU A 107 -16.14 4.32 -4.58
C LEU A 107 -15.99 4.92 -3.18
N SER A 108 -14.89 5.64 -2.91
CA SER A 108 -14.61 6.17 -1.58
C SER A 108 -13.72 7.40 -1.62
N PRO A 109 -14.21 8.58 -1.20
CA PRO A 109 -13.42 9.82 -1.19
C PRO A 109 -12.10 9.73 -0.42
N THR A 110 -12.01 8.81 0.54
CA THR A 110 -10.84 8.61 1.41
C THR A 110 -9.94 7.46 0.98
N ALA A 111 -10.18 6.86 -0.19
CA ALA A 111 -9.35 5.77 -0.71
C ALA A 111 -7.86 6.15 -0.73
N PHE A 112 -7.04 5.26 -0.16
CA PHE A 112 -5.58 5.41 -0.06
C PHE A 112 -5.07 6.74 0.54
N GLN A 113 -5.88 7.40 1.39
CA GLN A 113 -5.50 8.69 1.97
C GLN A 113 -4.26 8.59 2.86
N ASN A 114 -4.07 7.49 3.58
CA ASN A 114 -2.94 7.34 4.50
C ASN A 114 -1.65 7.05 3.71
N CYS A 115 -1.73 6.22 2.67
CA CYS A 115 -0.61 6.01 1.77
C CYS A 115 -0.23 7.30 1.02
N GLU A 116 -1.21 8.07 0.52
CA GLU A 116 -0.96 9.36 -0.12
C GLU A 116 -0.31 10.35 0.86
N TRP A 117 -0.81 10.42 2.09
CA TRP A 117 -0.21 11.26 3.13
C TRP A 117 1.24 10.84 3.40
N LEU A 118 1.53 9.54 3.49
CA LEU A 118 2.88 9.04 3.72
C LEU A 118 3.84 9.50 2.62
N VAL A 119 3.47 9.32 1.35
CA VAL A 119 4.30 9.73 0.19
C VAL A 119 4.53 11.24 0.14
N LYS A 120 3.54 12.04 0.56
CA LYS A 120 3.68 13.50 0.64
C LYS A 120 4.65 13.92 1.75
N ASN A 121 4.67 13.20 2.88
CA ASN A 121 5.37 13.61 4.10
C ASN A 121 6.67 12.84 4.41
N SER A 122 7.03 11.83 3.61
CA SER A 122 8.27 11.06 3.74
C SER A 122 9.05 11.08 2.44
N ALA A 123 10.31 11.55 2.52
CA ALA A 123 11.21 11.55 1.37
C ALA A 123 11.56 10.12 0.93
N VAL A 124 11.72 9.20 1.90
CA VAL A 124 12.00 7.79 1.64
C VAL A 124 10.82 7.12 0.93
N ALA A 125 9.58 7.40 1.35
CA ALA A 125 8.38 6.85 0.71
C ALA A 125 8.24 7.35 -0.73
N ARG A 126 8.53 8.64 -0.97
CA ARG A 126 8.50 9.23 -2.31
C ARG A 126 9.51 8.58 -3.25
N GLN A 127 10.78 8.48 -2.82
CA GLN A 127 11.83 7.83 -3.59
C GLN A 127 11.49 6.35 -3.89
N ARG A 128 10.96 5.63 -2.91
CA ARG A 128 10.54 4.22 -3.10
C ARG A 128 9.38 4.10 -4.08
N LEU A 129 8.40 5.00 -4.02
CA LEU A 129 7.28 5.02 -4.96
C LEU A 129 7.77 5.22 -6.40
N GLU A 130 8.67 6.16 -6.65
CA GLU A 130 9.25 6.41 -7.97
C GLU A 130 9.93 5.15 -8.54
N LEU A 131 10.75 4.46 -7.72
CA LEU A 131 11.40 3.21 -8.11
C LEU A 131 10.38 2.10 -8.41
N ILE A 132 9.33 1.99 -7.59
CA ILE A 132 8.25 1.01 -7.77
C ILE A 132 7.48 1.28 -9.06
N GLN A 133 7.14 2.54 -9.35
CA GLN A 133 6.47 2.93 -10.59
C GLN A 133 7.31 2.59 -11.82
N GLY A 134 8.61 2.85 -11.76
CA GLY A 134 9.54 2.45 -12.83
C GLY A 134 9.55 0.94 -13.09
N ARG A 135 9.50 0.12 -12.03
CA ARG A 135 9.41 -1.35 -12.14
C ARG A 135 8.06 -1.81 -12.70
N ILE A 136 6.95 -1.26 -12.19
CA ILE A 136 5.60 -1.56 -12.65
C ILE A 136 5.44 -1.23 -14.14
N LYS A 137 5.96 -0.08 -14.59
CA LYS A 137 5.94 0.31 -16.00
C LYS A 137 6.65 -0.72 -16.88
N LYS A 138 7.87 -1.13 -16.52
CA LYS A 138 8.61 -2.17 -17.24
C LYS A 138 7.88 -3.51 -17.28
N MET A 139 7.27 -3.92 -16.16
CA MET A 139 6.46 -5.15 -16.12
C MET A 139 5.22 -5.05 -17.00
N ALA A 140 4.57 -3.88 -17.04
CA ALA A 140 3.39 -3.66 -17.86
C ALA A 140 3.71 -3.68 -19.37
N GLU A 141 4.88 -3.16 -19.76
CA GLU A 141 5.39 -3.17 -21.14
C GLU A 141 5.81 -4.58 -21.61
N ALA A 142 6.21 -5.46 -20.69
CA ALA A 142 6.65 -6.82 -21.00
C ALA A 142 5.52 -7.87 -21.07
N ARG A 143 4.27 -7.48 -20.79
CA ARG A 143 3.09 -8.36 -20.78
C ARG A 143 2.24 -8.18 -22.03
#